data_AF-A0AAE0HJJ0-F1
#
_entry.id   AF-A0AAE0HJJ0-F1
#
_cell.length_a   1.000
_cell.length_b   1.000
_cell.length_c   1.000
_cell.angle_alpha   90.00
_cell.angle_beta   90.00
_cell.angle_gamma   90.00
#
_symmetry.space_group_name_H-M   'P 1'
#
loop_
_entity.id
_entity.type
_entity.pdbx_description
1 polymer ?
#
loop_
_entity_poly.entity_id
_entity_poly.type
_entity_poly.pdbx_seq_one_letter_code
_entity_poly.pdbx_strand_id
1 'polypeptide(L)'
;MFPTIQSWKRGELAPQEYHTFRDGLWHPVEARESTIPAAGATAPRSLQFAVLSWNIDFMRPEDDARMASALKHLRGLVAGKPVPSVIMLNEMTKSDLNLIKQAAWVREGYNITDANTDHWESASYGTCMLLPRTLPLTTISRLHYPNTSMARDGLFADVALPGGRALRLCTTHLESLRVDPPRRPAQLAAAALHLRQAHAGILGGDLNAIQEFDEGLPGECGLRDAYLEGGGREGDEEGMTWGYQSGSGQRERYGLGRLDKILFCGGALKLLAFERFGMGVLVEDEGAASRLVYGDLEKAWVTDHLGVRAEFRVEVPEEKEGAAEVQDGETPIVEETPAQVKTREEGSETKAEKSPDTQEPAPSTSS
;
A
#
# COMPACT_ATOMS: atom_id res chain seq x y z
N MET A 1 22.24 -0.21 -26.55
CA MET A 1 21.43 0.30 -25.43
C MET A 1 22.00 -0.36 -24.19
N PHE A 2 22.66 0.40 -23.31
CA PHE A 2 23.15 -0.19 -22.06
C PHE A 2 21.94 -0.53 -21.18
N PRO A 3 21.92 -1.69 -20.50
CA PRO A 3 20.84 -1.98 -19.56
C PRO A 3 20.84 -0.89 -18.49
N THR A 4 19.70 -0.22 -18.31
CA THR A 4 19.48 0.70 -17.20
C THR A 4 19.70 -0.10 -15.92
N ILE A 5 20.74 0.23 -15.16
CA ILE A 5 20.98 -0.42 -13.87
C ILE A 5 19.83 0.00 -12.96
N GLN A 6 18.92 -0.94 -12.67
CA GLN A 6 17.88 -0.71 -11.68
C GLN A 6 18.54 -0.47 -10.33
N SER A 7 18.17 0.63 -9.67
CA SER A 7 18.71 1.04 -8.36
C SER A 7 18.14 0.24 -7.19
N TRP A 8 17.26 -0.72 -7.47
CA TRP A 8 16.49 -1.48 -6.49
C TRP A 8 16.68 -2.98 -6.66
N LYS A 9 16.36 -3.71 -5.58
CA LYS A 9 16.36 -5.17 -5.55
C LYS A 9 15.01 -5.65 -5.03
N ARG A 10 14.40 -6.64 -5.69
CA ARG A 10 13.13 -7.22 -5.24
C ARG A 10 13.24 -7.71 -3.79
N GLY A 11 12.21 -7.42 -3.00
CA GLY A 11 12.13 -7.78 -1.58
C GLY A 11 12.81 -6.80 -0.63
N GLU A 12 13.48 -5.76 -1.15
CA GLU A 12 14.08 -4.69 -0.36
C GLU A 12 13.32 -3.39 -0.63
N LEU A 13 13.08 -2.60 0.42
CA LEU A 13 12.56 -1.25 0.27
C LEU A 13 13.62 -0.37 -0.39
N ALA A 14 13.30 0.16 -1.57
CA ALA A 14 14.14 1.12 -2.26
C ALA A 14 13.59 2.54 -2.06
N PRO A 15 14.40 3.50 -1.58
CA PRO A 15 13.97 4.89 -1.53
C PRO A 15 13.79 5.44 -2.96
N GLN A 16 12.79 6.30 -3.14
CA GLN A 16 12.63 7.10 -4.37
C GLN A 16 12.27 8.54 -4.02
N GLU A 17 12.54 9.46 -4.94
CA GLU A 17 12.05 10.83 -4.85
C GLU A 17 10.53 10.90 -5.04
N TYR A 18 9.93 11.98 -4.53
CA TYR A 18 8.66 12.51 -5.05
C TYR A 18 8.91 13.82 -5.77
N HIS A 19 7.89 14.36 -6.41
CA HIS A 19 7.99 15.56 -7.21
C HIS A 19 7.01 16.63 -6.73
N THR A 20 7.51 17.85 -6.63
CA THR A 20 6.71 19.04 -6.30
C THR A 20 6.77 20.04 -7.44
N PHE A 21 5.64 20.61 -7.81
CA PHE A 21 5.55 21.63 -8.85
C PHE A 21 5.79 23.02 -8.25
N ARG A 22 6.84 23.71 -8.71
CA ARG A 22 7.17 25.09 -8.35
C ARG A 22 7.84 25.76 -9.53
N ASP A 23 7.72 27.08 -9.65
CA ASP A 23 8.39 27.87 -10.69
C ASP A 23 8.14 27.35 -12.13
N GLY A 24 6.95 26.78 -12.36
CA GLY A 24 6.54 26.26 -13.67
C GLY A 24 7.04 24.85 -14.00
N LEU A 25 7.77 24.18 -13.11
CA LEU A 25 8.40 22.88 -13.34
C LEU A 25 8.15 21.89 -12.19
N TRP A 26 8.22 20.60 -12.51
CA TRP A 26 8.25 19.52 -11.51
C TRP A 26 9.68 19.31 -11.04
N HIS A 27 9.93 19.47 -9.75
CA HIS A 27 11.24 19.26 -9.15
C HIS A 27 11.25 17.97 -8.33
N PRO A 28 12.27 17.10 -8.52
CA PRO A 28 12.47 15.97 -7.63
C PRO A 28 12.81 16.50 -6.23
N VAL A 29 12.23 15.87 -5.23
CA VAL A 29 12.51 16.07 -3.83
C VAL A 29 12.93 14.72 -3.29
N GLU A 30 14.23 14.58 -3.01
CA GLU A 30 14.71 13.47 -2.20
C GLU A 30 13.96 13.55 -0.87
N ALA A 31 13.20 12.50 -0.58
CA ALA A 31 12.56 12.33 0.70
C ALA A 31 13.67 12.01 1.71
N ARG A 32 14.44 13.04 2.10
CA ARG A 32 15.52 12.91 3.08
C ARG A 32 14.89 12.67 4.43
N GLU A 33 15.44 11.73 5.18
CA GLU A 33 15.18 11.66 6.62
C GLU A 33 15.38 13.07 7.21
N SER A 34 14.34 13.54 7.89
CA SER A 34 14.16 14.87 8.50
C SER A 34 13.66 16.04 7.64
N THR A 35 12.53 16.61 8.08
CA THR A 35 12.55 17.82 8.91
C THR A 35 11.21 17.94 9.65
N ILE A 36 11.17 17.46 10.90
CA ILE A 36 10.20 17.95 11.87
C ILE A 36 10.31 19.48 11.83
N PRO A 37 9.21 20.25 11.83
CA PRO A 37 9.29 21.70 12.01
C PRO A 37 10.20 22.00 13.20
N ALA A 38 11.08 23.00 13.07
CA ALA A 38 11.87 23.50 14.19
C ALA A 38 10.98 23.57 15.44
N ALA A 39 11.45 22.98 16.55
CA ALA A 39 10.75 22.96 17.83
C ALA A 39 10.13 24.34 18.11
N GLY A 40 8.81 24.46 17.91
CA GLY A 40 8.16 25.77 17.91
C GLY A 40 6.76 25.79 17.29
N ALA A 41 6.44 24.91 16.34
CA ALA A 41 5.06 24.68 15.90
C ALA A 41 4.53 23.39 16.54
N THR A 42 3.56 23.51 17.46
CA THR A 42 2.82 22.36 17.98
C THR A 42 2.03 21.74 16.83
N ALA A 43 2.60 20.72 16.18
CA ALA A 43 1.90 19.95 15.17
C ALA A 43 0.57 19.45 15.77
N PRO A 44 -0.55 19.61 15.06
CA PRO A 44 -1.85 19.24 15.59
C PRO A 44 -1.84 17.77 16.02
N ARG A 45 -2.27 17.52 17.26
CA ARG A 45 -2.29 16.18 17.89
C ARG A 45 -3.27 15.21 17.22
N SER A 46 -4.10 15.73 16.33
CA SER A 46 -4.97 14.95 15.48
C SER A 46 -4.84 15.41 14.04
N LEU A 47 -4.70 14.47 13.11
CA LEU A 47 -4.76 14.71 11.68
C LEU A 47 -5.96 13.96 11.13
N GLN A 48 -6.88 14.67 10.46
CA GLN A 48 -7.99 14.08 9.73
C GLN A 48 -7.76 14.23 8.23
N PHE A 49 -7.97 13.16 7.47
CA PHE A 49 -7.68 13.10 6.04
C PHE A 49 -8.51 11.99 5.38
N ALA A 50 -8.56 12.01 4.04
CA ALA A 50 -9.20 10.97 3.25
C ALA A 50 -8.17 10.14 2.45
N VAL A 51 -8.41 8.83 2.51
CA VAL A 51 -8.05 7.71 1.63
C VAL A 51 -8.82 7.64 0.31
N LEU A 52 -8.31 7.89 -0.89
CA LEU A 52 -8.97 7.44 -2.12
C LEU A 52 -8.08 6.42 -2.83
N SER A 53 -8.64 5.32 -3.30
CA SER A 53 -7.94 4.33 -4.13
C SER A 53 -8.75 4.00 -5.38
N TRP A 54 -8.10 3.94 -6.55
CA TRP A 54 -8.77 3.64 -7.82
C TRP A 54 -7.82 3.00 -8.84
N ASN A 55 -8.22 1.85 -9.41
CA ASN A 55 -7.60 1.26 -10.59
C ASN A 55 -8.12 1.93 -11.88
N ILE A 56 -7.23 2.41 -12.75
CA ILE A 56 -7.55 3.18 -13.97
C ILE A 56 -7.60 2.31 -15.24
N ASP A 57 -7.39 0.98 -15.13
CA ASP A 57 -7.51 0.01 -16.23
C ASP A 57 -6.56 0.33 -17.39
N PHE A 58 -5.26 0.04 -17.26
CA PHE A 58 -4.26 0.37 -18.30
C PHE A 58 -4.48 -0.39 -19.61
N MET A 59 -5.25 -1.48 -19.56
CA MET A 59 -5.49 -2.37 -20.69
C MET A 59 -6.55 -1.82 -21.64
N ARG A 60 -7.45 -0.97 -21.16
CA ARG A 60 -8.53 -0.42 -21.97
C ARG A 60 -8.04 0.68 -22.92
N PRO A 61 -8.52 0.70 -24.18
CA PRO A 61 -8.20 1.75 -25.15
C PRO A 61 -8.59 3.17 -24.71
N GLU A 62 -8.18 4.16 -25.50
CA GLU A 62 -8.49 5.57 -25.26
C GLU A 62 -7.97 6.09 -23.90
N ASP A 63 -6.77 5.64 -23.53
CA ASP A 63 -6.06 5.95 -22.28
C ASP A 63 -6.13 7.45 -21.93
N ASP A 64 -5.68 8.33 -22.83
CA ASP A 64 -5.63 9.78 -22.57
C ASP A 64 -7.03 10.38 -22.30
N ALA A 65 -8.03 9.97 -23.08
CA ALA A 65 -9.40 10.48 -22.96
C ALA A 65 -10.09 9.97 -21.67
N ARG A 66 -9.85 8.71 -21.32
CA ARG A 66 -10.32 8.12 -20.06
C ARG A 66 -9.69 8.81 -18.86
N MET A 67 -8.37 8.97 -18.87
CA MET A 67 -7.66 9.59 -17.76
C MET A 67 -7.98 11.08 -17.60
N ALA A 68 -8.17 11.83 -18.70
CA ALA A 68 -8.63 13.22 -18.62
C ALA A 68 -9.99 13.34 -17.91
N SER A 69 -10.93 12.45 -18.24
CA SER A 69 -12.26 12.39 -17.63
C SER A 69 -12.20 11.91 -16.17
N ALA A 70 -11.35 10.91 -15.87
CA ALA A 70 -11.09 10.43 -14.52
C ALA A 70 -10.47 11.52 -13.62
N LEU A 71 -9.50 12.30 -14.11
CA LEU A 71 -8.92 13.43 -13.38
C LEU A 71 -9.94 14.53 -13.08
N LYS A 72 -10.86 14.81 -14.01
CA LYS A 72 -11.95 15.75 -13.78
C LYS A 72 -12.89 15.25 -12.68
N HIS A 73 -13.22 13.95 -12.69
CA HIS A 73 -14.03 13.33 -11.64
C HIS A 73 -13.33 13.40 -10.27
N LEU A 74 -12.06 12.97 -10.19
CA LEU A 74 -11.24 13.04 -8.98
C LEU A 74 -11.16 14.46 -8.42
N ARG A 75 -10.98 15.47 -9.28
CA ARG A 75 -11.03 16.88 -8.87
C ARG A 75 -12.36 17.20 -8.18
N GLY A 76 -13.49 16.77 -8.74
CA GLY A 76 -14.81 16.98 -8.15
C GLY A 76 -14.97 16.33 -6.77
N LEU A 77 -14.28 15.21 -6.51
CA LEU A 77 -14.31 14.52 -5.22
C LEU A 77 -13.49 15.25 -4.15
N VAL A 78 -12.38 15.89 -4.52
CA VAL A 78 -11.46 16.52 -3.56
C VAL A 78 -11.60 18.04 -3.45
N ALA A 79 -12.13 18.71 -4.46
CA ALA A 79 -12.27 20.16 -4.47
C ALA A 79 -13.23 20.65 -3.37
N GLY A 80 -12.80 21.64 -2.60
CA GLY A 80 -13.61 22.24 -1.53
C GLY A 80 -13.88 21.34 -0.33
N LYS A 81 -13.23 20.17 -0.23
CA LYS A 81 -13.35 19.30 0.94
C LYS A 81 -12.56 19.85 2.13
N PRO A 82 -13.06 19.68 3.37
CA PRO A 82 -12.42 20.24 4.56
C PRO A 82 -11.15 19.51 4.97
N VAL A 83 -10.94 18.28 4.48
CA VAL A 83 -9.81 17.43 4.84
C VAL A 83 -8.94 17.12 3.61
N PRO A 84 -7.61 17.07 3.78
CA PRO A 84 -6.71 16.67 2.70
C PRO A 84 -7.03 15.24 2.25
N SER A 85 -6.93 14.98 0.95
CA SER A 85 -7.28 13.69 0.34
C SER A 85 -6.09 13.11 -0.39
N VAL A 86 -5.53 12.01 0.10
CA VAL A 86 -4.53 11.19 -0.60
C VAL A 86 -5.24 10.39 -1.68
N ILE A 87 -4.66 10.35 -2.88
CA ILE A 87 -5.19 9.58 -4.01
C ILE A 87 -4.16 8.52 -4.39
N MET A 88 -4.56 7.26 -4.33
CA MET A 88 -3.77 6.08 -4.67
C MET A 88 -4.30 5.54 -6.00
N LEU A 89 -3.44 5.46 -7.00
CA LEU A 89 -3.82 5.01 -8.33
C LEU A 89 -3.03 3.77 -8.73
N ASN A 90 -3.75 2.80 -9.31
CA ASN A 90 -3.19 1.59 -9.87
C ASN A 90 -3.38 1.58 -11.39
N GLU A 91 -2.58 0.76 -12.08
CA GLU A 91 -2.63 0.62 -13.54
C GLU A 91 -2.39 1.95 -14.28
N MET A 92 -1.45 2.74 -13.77
CA MET A 92 -1.07 4.00 -14.39
C MET A 92 -0.16 3.75 -15.59
N THR A 93 -0.35 4.49 -16.67
CA THR A 93 0.54 4.49 -17.85
C THR A 93 1.42 5.74 -17.89
N LYS A 94 2.37 5.78 -18.84
CA LYS A 94 3.20 6.97 -19.08
C LYS A 94 2.37 8.19 -19.52
N SER A 95 1.33 7.98 -20.32
CA SER A 95 0.37 9.01 -20.76
C SER A 95 -0.32 9.62 -19.55
N ASP A 96 -0.81 8.76 -18.64
CA ASP A 96 -1.52 9.19 -17.44
C ASP A 96 -0.66 10.06 -16.52
N LEU A 97 0.62 9.69 -16.32
CA LEU A 97 1.56 10.53 -15.57
C LEU A 97 1.75 11.90 -16.22
N ASN A 98 1.75 11.98 -17.55
CA ASN A 98 1.83 13.27 -18.25
C ASN A 98 0.58 14.12 -18.06
N LEU A 99 -0.62 13.51 -18.06
CA LEU A 99 -1.88 14.21 -17.80
C LEU A 99 -1.97 14.69 -16.35
N ILE A 100 -1.59 13.87 -15.38
CA ILE A 100 -1.46 14.24 -13.97
C ILE A 100 -0.55 15.46 -13.80
N LYS A 101 0.64 15.41 -14.41
CA LYS A 101 1.60 16.53 -14.38
C LYS A 101 1.08 17.80 -15.04
N GLN A 102 0.05 17.72 -15.88
CA GLN A 102 -0.56 18.85 -16.58
C GLN A 102 -1.76 19.45 -15.86
N ALA A 103 -2.45 18.66 -15.04
CA ALA A 103 -3.63 19.10 -14.32
C ALA A 103 -3.31 20.22 -13.32
N ALA A 104 -3.94 21.39 -13.48
CA ALA A 104 -3.70 22.58 -12.65
C ALA A 104 -3.93 22.31 -11.15
N TRP A 105 -5.03 21.64 -10.81
CA TRP A 105 -5.36 21.31 -9.41
C TRP A 105 -4.34 20.36 -8.75
N VAL A 106 -3.69 19.49 -9.54
CA VAL A 106 -2.61 18.62 -9.07
C VAL A 106 -1.35 19.46 -8.85
N ARG A 107 -0.97 20.29 -9.83
CA ARG A 107 0.16 21.22 -9.71
C ARG A 107 0.05 22.15 -8.51
N GLU A 108 -1.15 22.60 -8.18
CA GLU A 108 -1.41 23.54 -7.08
C GLU A 108 -1.49 22.83 -5.72
N GLY A 109 -2.17 21.68 -5.65
CA GLY A 109 -2.53 21.05 -4.38
C GLY A 109 -1.69 19.84 -3.97
N TYR A 110 -0.95 19.23 -4.91
CA TYR A 110 -0.38 17.90 -4.73
C TYR A 110 1.11 17.83 -5.03
N ASN A 111 1.77 16.92 -4.32
CA ASN A 111 3.01 16.27 -4.70
C ASN A 111 2.65 14.96 -5.41
N ILE A 112 3.51 14.49 -6.33
CA ILE A 112 3.32 13.22 -7.03
C ILE A 112 4.52 12.30 -6.77
N THR A 113 4.29 11.01 -6.55
CA THR A 113 5.39 10.06 -6.33
C THR A 113 6.17 9.79 -7.62
N ASP A 114 5.47 9.74 -8.76
CA ASP A 114 6.05 9.33 -10.04
C ASP A 114 5.86 10.43 -11.09
N ALA A 115 6.95 11.11 -11.48
CA ALA A 115 6.93 12.04 -12.61
C ALA A 115 7.21 11.35 -13.96
N ASN A 116 7.76 10.14 -13.91
CA ASN A 116 8.05 9.26 -15.03
C ASN A 116 7.93 7.80 -14.56
N THR A 117 8.31 6.84 -15.40
CA THR A 117 8.18 5.41 -15.14
C THR A 117 9.47 4.76 -14.62
N ASP A 118 10.47 5.54 -14.19
CA ASP A 118 11.82 5.02 -13.89
C ASP A 118 11.85 4.08 -12.69
N HIS A 119 10.91 4.25 -11.74
CA HIS A 119 10.76 3.40 -10.56
C HIS A 119 9.81 2.22 -10.77
N TRP A 120 9.21 2.08 -11.96
CA TRP A 120 8.32 0.94 -12.24
C TRP A 120 9.14 -0.24 -12.75
N GLU A 121 8.77 -1.44 -12.30
CA GLU A 121 9.36 -2.66 -12.84
C GLU A 121 8.76 -3.02 -14.22
N SER A 122 7.47 -2.74 -14.41
CA SER A 122 6.81 -2.90 -15.70
C SER A 122 7.05 -1.68 -16.60
N ALA A 123 7.32 -1.94 -17.89
CA ALA A 123 7.41 -0.90 -18.90
C ALA A 123 6.05 -0.37 -19.35
N SER A 124 4.96 -1.05 -19.00
CA SER A 124 3.61 -0.75 -19.51
C SER A 124 2.74 -0.01 -18.50
N TYR A 125 2.89 -0.32 -17.21
CA TYR A 125 2.05 0.27 -16.16
C TYR A 125 2.72 0.27 -14.79
N GLY A 126 2.16 1.01 -13.84
CA GLY A 126 2.57 0.96 -12.44
C GLY A 126 1.59 1.62 -11.48
N THR A 127 2.09 2.01 -10.31
CA THR A 127 1.33 2.68 -9.25
C THR A 127 1.84 4.10 -9.05
N CYS A 128 0.95 5.01 -8.66
CA CYS A 128 1.27 6.40 -8.36
C CYS A 128 0.39 6.91 -7.21
N MET A 129 0.93 7.77 -6.35
CA MET A 129 0.15 8.53 -5.38
C MET A 129 0.16 10.02 -5.68
N LEU A 130 -0.98 10.66 -5.51
CA LEU A 130 -1.10 12.10 -5.33
C LEU A 130 -1.23 12.39 -3.84
N LEU A 131 -0.21 13.06 -3.30
CA LEU A 131 -0.09 13.39 -1.88
C LEU A 131 -0.34 14.89 -1.66
N PRO A 132 -1.34 15.31 -0.86
CA PRO A 132 -1.60 16.72 -0.61
C PRO A 132 -0.35 17.43 -0.06
N ARG A 133 -0.02 18.60 -0.58
CA ARG A 133 1.14 19.40 -0.14
C ARG A 133 1.08 19.84 1.31
N THR A 134 -0.12 19.83 1.88
CA THR A 134 -0.35 20.15 3.29
C THR A 134 0.09 19.04 4.23
N LEU A 135 0.37 17.83 3.72
CA LEU A 135 0.88 16.73 4.53
C LEU A 135 2.41 16.85 4.69
N PRO A 136 2.95 16.71 5.92
CA PRO A 136 4.39 16.74 6.17
C PRO A 136 5.04 15.41 5.75
N LEU A 137 5.31 15.24 4.46
CA LEU A 137 5.95 14.04 3.91
C LEU A 137 7.42 13.93 4.33
N THR A 138 7.86 12.73 4.69
CA THR A 138 9.27 12.48 5.07
C THR A 138 9.99 11.55 4.12
N THR A 139 9.39 10.39 3.82
CA THR A 139 10.04 9.31 3.08
C THR A 139 9.09 8.74 2.05
N ILE A 140 9.58 8.49 0.83
CA ILE A 140 8.89 7.70 -0.19
C ILE A 140 9.78 6.52 -0.54
N SER A 141 9.21 5.34 -0.60
CA SER A 141 9.94 4.12 -0.91
C SER A 141 9.06 3.13 -1.64
N ARG A 142 9.68 2.22 -2.39
CA ARG A 142 8.98 1.22 -3.18
C ARG A 142 9.55 -0.16 -2.86
N LEU A 143 8.65 -1.11 -2.61
CA LEU A 143 8.98 -2.52 -2.45
C LEU A 143 8.51 -3.28 -3.69
N HIS A 144 9.46 -3.67 -4.55
CA HIS A 144 9.16 -4.59 -5.63
C HIS A 144 9.00 -6.00 -5.07
N TYR A 145 7.82 -6.61 -5.21
CA TYR A 145 7.56 -7.90 -4.57
C TYR A 145 8.41 -9.00 -5.23
N PRO A 146 9.11 -9.85 -4.45
CA PRO A 146 9.83 -11.00 -5.02
C PRO A 146 8.90 -11.96 -5.76
N ASN A 147 7.74 -12.23 -5.15
CA ASN A 147 6.77 -13.20 -5.63
C ASN A 147 5.77 -12.54 -6.58
N THR A 148 6.20 -12.16 -7.78
CA THR A 148 5.29 -11.60 -8.80
C THR A 148 5.64 -12.06 -10.21
N SER A 149 4.61 -12.26 -11.04
CA SER A 149 4.72 -12.46 -12.49
C SER A 149 4.27 -11.23 -13.29
N MET A 150 3.75 -10.22 -12.59
CA MET A 150 3.14 -9.03 -13.18
C MET A 150 3.82 -7.74 -12.68
N ALA A 151 5.07 -7.83 -12.21
CA ALA A 151 5.85 -6.65 -11.78
C ALA A 151 5.13 -5.82 -10.70
N ARG A 152 4.48 -6.50 -9.74
CA ARG A 152 3.72 -5.88 -8.66
C ARG A 152 4.62 -5.28 -7.58
N ASP A 153 4.19 -4.17 -6.99
CA ASP A 153 4.91 -3.48 -5.92
C ASP A 153 3.98 -2.92 -4.84
N GLY A 154 4.58 -2.54 -3.71
CA GLY A 154 4.00 -1.63 -2.73
C GLY A 154 4.77 -0.31 -2.76
N LEU A 155 4.09 0.79 -3.08
CA LEU A 155 4.61 2.15 -3.02
C LEU A 155 4.21 2.76 -1.68
N PHE A 156 5.18 3.22 -0.90
CA PHE A 156 5.00 3.73 0.46
C PHE A 156 5.27 5.23 0.54
N ALA A 157 4.52 5.91 1.40
CA ALA A 157 4.74 7.30 1.75
C ALA A 157 4.56 7.52 3.25
N ASP A 158 5.56 8.11 3.91
CA ASP A 158 5.51 8.43 5.32
C ASP A 158 5.10 9.89 5.53
N VAL A 159 4.11 10.09 6.40
CA VAL A 159 3.64 11.40 6.89
C VAL A 159 4.09 11.55 8.34
N ALA A 160 4.85 12.60 8.63
CA ALA A 160 5.32 12.89 9.98
C ALA A 160 4.15 13.16 10.94
N LEU A 161 4.24 12.59 12.14
CA LEU A 161 3.36 12.83 13.28
C LEU A 161 4.18 13.38 14.46
N PRO A 162 3.54 14.08 15.43
CA PRO A 162 4.22 14.51 16.66
C PRO A 162 4.93 13.37 17.41
N GLY A 163 6.04 13.70 18.09
CA GLY A 163 6.83 12.74 18.87
C GLY A 163 7.67 11.79 18.03
N GLY A 164 8.15 12.23 16.86
CA GLY A 164 8.98 11.42 15.96
C GLY A 164 8.28 10.21 15.34
N ARG A 165 6.94 10.19 15.37
CA ARG A 165 6.10 9.10 14.84
C ARG A 165 5.80 9.33 13.35
N ALA A 166 5.35 8.28 12.67
CA ALA A 166 4.92 8.35 11.28
C ALA A 166 3.59 7.62 11.06
N LEU A 167 2.74 8.20 10.22
CA LEU A 167 1.67 7.50 9.51
C LEU A 167 2.25 7.02 8.17
N ARG A 168 2.24 5.70 7.94
CA ARG A 168 2.70 5.11 6.69
C ARG A 168 1.53 4.80 5.77
N LEU A 169 1.57 5.33 4.57
CA LEU A 169 0.63 5.07 3.49
C LEU A 169 1.25 4.04 2.54
N CYS A 170 0.44 3.16 1.96
CA CYS A 170 0.87 2.22 0.93
C CYS A 170 -0.18 2.11 -0.17
N THR A 171 0.22 2.23 -1.44
CA THR A 171 -0.60 1.83 -2.58
C THR A 171 0.00 0.59 -3.18
N THR A 172 -0.84 -0.37 -3.54
CA THR A 172 -0.39 -1.59 -4.18
C THR A 172 -1.42 -2.10 -5.16
N HIS A 173 -0.96 -2.84 -6.17
CA HIS A 173 -1.83 -3.66 -7.00
C HIS A 173 -1.32 -5.09 -6.85
N LEU A 174 -2.07 -5.95 -6.17
CA LEU A 174 -1.65 -7.34 -5.93
C LEU A 174 -1.81 -8.22 -7.17
N GLU A 175 -1.20 -9.40 -7.16
CA GLU A 175 -1.22 -10.32 -8.30
C GLU A 175 -2.65 -10.62 -8.78
N SER A 176 -2.89 -10.28 -10.04
CA SER A 176 -4.16 -10.58 -10.72
C SER A 176 -4.25 -12.04 -11.10
N LEU A 177 -5.47 -12.44 -11.50
CA LEU A 177 -5.82 -13.78 -11.93
C LEU A 177 -5.64 -14.84 -10.82
N ARG A 178 -6.29 -15.98 -11.03
CA ARG A 178 -6.16 -17.14 -10.16
C ARG A 178 -4.94 -17.93 -10.58
N VAL A 179 -4.00 -18.10 -9.66
CA VAL A 179 -2.76 -18.88 -9.86
C VAL A 179 -2.54 -19.82 -8.67
N ASP A 180 -1.92 -20.97 -8.92
CA ASP A 180 -1.59 -21.98 -7.91
C ASP A 180 -0.10 -22.31 -8.01
N PRO A 181 0.72 -22.07 -6.96
CA PRO A 181 0.33 -21.46 -5.67
C PRO A 181 -0.05 -19.97 -5.79
N PRO A 182 -0.95 -19.46 -4.93
CA PRO A 182 -1.36 -18.06 -4.94
C PRO A 182 -0.20 -17.13 -4.54
N ARG A 183 -0.07 -15.99 -5.23
CA ARG A 183 1.00 -15.01 -4.96
C ARG A 183 0.60 -13.91 -3.99
N ARG A 184 -0.68 -13.52 -4.00
CA ARG A 184 -1.23 -12.42 -3.18
C ARG A 184 -0.94 -12.53 -1.69
N PRO A 185 -0.99 -13.72 -1.04
CA PRO A 185 -0.68 -13.83 0.38
C PRO A 185 0.72 -13.34 0.76
N ALA A 186 1.74 -13.75 -0.01
CA ALA A 186 3.12 -13.32 0.24
C ALA A 186 3.32 -11.82 -0.02
N GLN A 187 2.64 -11.27 -1.02
CA GLN A 187 2.71 -9.85 -1.37
C GLN A 187 2.08 -8.97 -0.29
N LEU A 188 0.84 -9.29 0.14
CA LEU A 188 0.18 -8.51 1.18
C LEU A 188 0.92 -8.62 2.52
N ALA A 189 1.43 -9.81 2.86
CA ALA A 189 2.23 -10.00 4.06
C ALA A 189 3.50 -9.14 4.06
N ALA A 190 4.18 -9.03 2.92
CA ALA A 190 5.36 -8.17 2.77
C ALA A 190 5.01 -6.69 2.95
N ALA A 191 3.91 -6.22 2.35
CA ALA A 191 3.45 -4.84 2.53
C ALA A 191 3.03 -4.54 3.98
N ALA A 192 2.29 -5.46 4.59
CA ALA A 192 1.80 -5.36 5.96
C ALA A 192 2.94 -5.34 6.98
N LEU A 193 4.04 -6.08 6.72
CA LEU A 193 5.25 -6.03 7.55
C LEU A 193 5.78 -4.60 7.67
N HIS A 194 5.89 -3.88 6.56
CA HIS A 194 6.39 -2.51 6.57
C HIS A 194 5.39 -1.49 7.10
N LEU A 195 4.08 -1.70 6.89
CA LEU A 195 3.04 -0.83 7.48
C LEU A 195 3.05 -0.89 9.01
N ARG A 196 3.16 -2.09 9.58
CA ARG A 196 3.14 -2.30 11.04
C ARG A 196 4.38 -1.80 11.78
N GLN A 197 5.44 -1.43 11.06
CA GLN A 197 6.63 -0.78 11.65
C GLN A 197 6.40 0.71 11.95
N ALA A 198 5.39 1.34 11.34
CA ALA A 198 5.01 2.71 11.63
C ALA A 198 4.04 2.80 12.82
N HIS A 199 3.80 4.01 13.32
CA HIS A 199 2.83 4.23 14.40
C HIS A 199 1.40 3.87 13.99
N ALA A 200 1.09 4.13 12.73
CA ALA A 200 -0.16 3.82 12.06
C ALA A 200 0.12 3.53 10.58
N GLY A 201 -0.67 2.64 9.98
CA GLY A 201 -0.51 2.24 8.59
C GLY A 201 -1.85 2.22 7.85
N ILE A 202 -1.88 2.70 6.61
CA ILE A 202 -3.02 2.56 5.69
C ILE A 202 -2.50 2.03 4.35
N LEU A 203 -3.17 1.02 3.83
CA LEU A 203 -2.95 0.46 2.51
C LEU A 203 -4.23 0.65 1.67
N GLY A 204 -4.11 1.11 0.44
CA GLY A 204 -5.21 1.15 -0.52
C GLY A 204 -4.78 0.54 -1.85
N GLY A 205 -5.69 -0.06 -2.58
CA GLY A 205 -5.39 -0.53 -3.92
C GLY A 205 -6.35 -1.59 -4.42
N ASP A 206 -6.12 -2.01 -5.66
CA ASP A 206 -6.66 -3.24 -6.21
C ASP A 206 -5.93 -4.45 -5.63
N LEU A 207 -6.59 -5.13 -4.69
CA LEU A 207 -6.04 -6.31 -4.04
C LEU A 207 -6.34 -7.60 -4.78
N ASN A 208 -7.07 -7.55 -5.90
CA ASN A 208 -7.48 -8.72 -6.66
C ASN A 208 -8.07 -9.82 -5.75
N ALA A 209 -8.92 -9.44 -4.79
CA ALA A 209 -9.54 -10.38 -3.86
C ALA A 209 -10.60 -11.25 -4.57
N ILE A 210 -10.12 -12.27 -5.28
CA ILE A 210 -10.90 -13.07 -6.23
C ILE A 210 -10.94 -14.55 -5.86
N GLN A 211 -10.32 -14.98 -4.76
CA GLN A 211 -10.34 -16.34 -4.23
C GLN A 211 -10.76 -16.32 -2.75
N GLU A 212 -11.28 -17.44 -2.26
CA GLU A 212 -11.84 -17.57 -0.89
C GLU A 212 -10.84 -17.14 0.21
N PHE A 213 -9.56 -17.46 0.06
CA PHE A 213 -8.54 -17.05 1.04
C PHE A 213 -8.37 -15.52 1.13
N ASP A 214 -8.74 -14.76 0.09
CA ASP A 214 -8.58 -13.30 0.07
C ASP A 214 -9.53 -12.59 1.04
N GLU A 215 -10.58 -13.27 1.51
CA GLU A 215 -11.51 -12.74 2.50
C GLU A 215 -10.84 -12.62 3.89
N GLY A 216 -10.12 -13.66 4.32
CA GLY A 216 -9.40 -13.71 5.59
C GLY A 216 -8.01 -13.07 5.55
N LEU A 217 -7.41 -12.94 4.36
CA LEU A 217 -6.03 -12.53 4.16
C LEU A 217 -5.65 -11.19 4.84
N PRO A 218 -6.48 -10.12 4.85
CA PRO A 218 -6.17 -8.91 5.59
C PRO A 218 -5.92 -9.16 7.08
N GLY A 219 -6.78 -9.96 7.72
CA GLY A 219 -6.69 -10.28 9.14
C GLY A 219 -5.44 -11.12 9.47
N GLU A 220 -5.10 -12.08 8.62
CA GLU A 220 -3.86 -12.87 8.73
C GLU A 220 -2.61 -11.99 8.66
N CYS A 221 -2.66 -10.90 7.91
CA CYS A 221 -1.59 -9.90 7.81
C CYS A 221 -1.58 -8.87 8.94
N GLY A 222 -2.52 -8.96 9.90
CA GLY A 222 -2.67 -8.00 11.00
C GLY A 222 -3.23 -6.64 10.56
N LEU A 223 -4.03 -6.63 9.49
CA LEU A 223 -4.69 -5.44 8.95
C LEU A 223 -6.21 -5.54 9.16
N ARG A 224 -6.85 -4.41 9.45
CA ARG A 224 -8.30 -4.26 9.45
C ARG A 224 -8.77 -3.76 8.09
N ASP A 225 -9.96 -4.17 7.67
CA ASP A 225 -10.59 -3.73 6.42
C ASP A 225 -11.56 -2.58 6.71
N ALA A 226 -11.39 -1.43 6.05
CA ALA A 226 -12.21 -0.25 6.28
C ALA A 226 -13.69 -0.44 5.91
N TYR A 227 -13.99 -1.26 4.91
CA TYR A 227 -15.36 -1.57 4.54
C TYR A 227 -16.06 -2.39 5.64
N LEU A 228 -15.36 -3.41 6.15
CA LEU A 228 -15.90 -4.30 7.20
C LEU A 228 -15.97 -3.58 8.56
N GLU A 229 -14.94 -2.82 8.94
CA GLU A 229 -14.95 -2.00 10.16
C GLU A 229 -16.06 -0.92 10.10
N GLY A 230 -16.38 -0.43 8.89
CA GLY A 230 -17.49 0.48 8.63
C GLY A 230 -18.88 -0.16 8.72
N GLY A 231 -18.97 -1.46 8.99
CA GLY A 231 -20.22 -2.21 9.13
C GLY A 231 -20.70 -2.90 7.85
N GLY A 232 -19.92 -2.84 6.76
CA GLY A 232 -20.15 -3.63 5.56
C GLY A 232 -19.92 -5.12 5.79
N ARG A 233 -20.39 -5.96 4.88
CA ARG A 233 -20.18 -7.41 4.93
C ARG A 233 -19.59 -7.92 3.62
N GLU A 234 -18.68 -8.87 3.74
CA GLU A 234 -18.11 -9.55 2.57
C GLU A 234 -19.22 -10.23 1.77
N GLY A 235 -19.14 -10.12 0.44
CA GLY A 235 -20.17 -10.66 -0.47
C GLY A 235 -21.38 -9.74 -0.72
N ASP A 236 -21.58 -8.68 0.06
CA ASP A 236 -22.65 -7.71 -0.20
C ASP A 236 -22.37 -6.91 -1.49
N GLU A 237 -23.41 -6.68 -2.28
CA GLU A 237 -23.34 -5.98 -3.57
C GLU A 237 -22.82 -4.53 -3.40
N GLU A 238 -23.13 -3.91 -2.25
CA GLU A 238 -22.67 -2.59 -1.84
C GLU A 238 -21.16 -2.52 -1.57
N GLY A 239 -20.50 -3.66 -1.38
CA GLY A 239 -19.05 -3.77 -1.25
C GLY A 239 -18.35 -3.95 -2.60
N MET A 240 -19.06 -4.37 -3.65
CA MET A 240 -18.44 -4.72 -4.94
C MET A 240 -17.84 -3.49 -5.63
N THR A 241 -16.61 -3.65 -6.10
CA THR A 241 -15.83 -2.60 -6.76
C THR A 241 -15.50 -2.92 -8.21
N TRP A 242 -15.72 -4.16 -8.65
CA TRP A 242 -15.49 -4.57 -10.03
C TRP A 242 -16.73 -5.25 -10.62
N GLY A 243 -16.86 -5.18 -11.95
CA GLY A 243 -17.86 -5.89 -12.75
C GLY A 243 -19.00 -5.01 -13.25
N TYR A 244 -19.37 -3.94 -12.55
CA TYR A 244 -20.44 -3.03 -13.00
C TYR A 244 -20.12 -2.29 -14.30
N GLN A 245 -18.85 -1.96 -14.49
CA GLN A 245 -18.35 -1.16 -15.62
C GLN A 245 -17.42 -1.97 -16.54
N SER A 246 -17.41 -3.30 -16.38
CA SER A 246 -16.66 -4.20 -17.26
C SER A 246 -17.46 -4.53 -18.53
N GLY A 247 -16.76 -5.08 -19.53
CA GLY A 247 -17.40 -5.55 -20.76
C GLY A 247 -18.41 -6.66 -20.46
N SER A 248 -19.45 -6.76 -21.30
CA SER A 248 -20.59 -7.68 -21.05
C SER A 248 -20.13 -9.13 -20.84
N GLY A 249 -19.20 -9.61 -21.68
CA GLY A 249 -18.65 -10.96 -21.57
C GLY A 249 -17.74 -11.17 -20.35
N GLN A 250 -17.03 -10.13 -19.88
CA GLN A 250 -16.24 -10.22 -18.66
C GLN A 250 -17.13 -10.30 -17.43
N ARG A 251 -18.17 -9.46 -17.36
CA ARG A 251 -19.15 -9.49 -16.27
C ARG A 251 -19.88 -10.83 -16.20
N GLU A 252 -20.29 -11.39 -17.34
CA GLU A 252 -20.93 -12.71 -17.37
C GLU A 252 -19.97 -13.82 -16.90
N ARG A 253 -18.70 -13.75 -17.30
CA ARG A 253 -17.70 -14.78 -16.97
C ARG A 253 -17.25 -14.75 -15.51
N TYR A 254 -17.07 -13.56 -14.94
CA TYR A 254 -16.41 -13.38 -13.65
C TYR A 254 -17.33 -12.85 -12.55
N GLY A 255 -18.49 -12.31 -12.88
CA GLY A 255 -19.44 -11.74 -11.93
C GLY A 255 -19.00 -10.40 -11.35
N LEU A 256 -19.61 -10.01 -10.23
CA LEU A 256 -19.19 -8.86 -9.44
C LEU A 256 -18.15 -9.30 -8.40
N GLY A 257 -17.23 -8.40 -8.05
CA GLY A 257 -16.21 -8.67 -7.04
C GLY A 257 -15.79 -7.43 -6.26
N ARG A 258 -15.30 -7.63 -5.03
CA ARG A 258 -14.72 -6.60 -4.17
C ARG A 258 -13.19 -6.66 -4.21
N LEU A 259 -12.64 -6.18 -5.32
CA LEU A 259 -11.21 -6.26 -5.63
C LEU A 259 -10.44 -5.16 -4.90
N ASP A 260 -10.91 -3.91 -5.03
CA ASP A 260 -10.34 -2.75 -4.38
C ASP A 260 -10.69 -2.68 -2.89
N LYS A 261 -9.68 -2.51 -2.02
CA LYS A 261 -9.84 -2.42 -0.57
C LYS A 261 -9.00 -1.28 0.01
N ILE A 262 -9.44 -0.74 1.15
CA ILE A 262 -8.61 0.08 2.03
C ILE A 262 -8.42 -0.69 3.34
N LEU A 263 -7.17 -1.05 3.64
CA LEU A 263 -6.77 -1.78 4.83
C LEU A 263 -5.96 -0.87 5.75
N PHE A 264 -5.98 -1.11 7.06
CA PHE A 264 -5.26 -0.26 8.01
C PHE A 264 -4.86 -0.97 9.30
N CYS A 265 -3.82 -0.47 9.97
CA CYS A 265 -3.32 -0.99 11.24
C CYS A 265 -2.83 0.13 12.18
N GLY A 266 -2.65 -0.22 13.45
CA GLY A 266 -2.29 0.72 14.52
C GLY A 266 -3.51 1.26 15.25
N GLY A 267 -3.43 1.29 16.59
CA GLY A 267 -4.54 1.71 17.46
C GLY A 267 -4.85 3.20 17.41
N ALA A 268 -3.94 4.01 16.86
CA ALA A 268 -4.11 5.46 16.72
C ALA A 268 -5.05 5.87 15.58
N LEU A 269 -5.40 4.96 14.66
CA LEU A 269 -6.30 5.24 13.55
C LEU A 269 -7.75 4.95 13.92
N LYS A 270 -8.59 5.97 13.76
CA LYS A 270 -10.04 5.89 13.79
C LYS A 270 -10.60 6.07 12.39
N LEU A 271 -11.28 5.04 11.89
CA LEU A 271 -12.11 5.15 10.70
C LEU A 271 -13.35 6.01 11.03
N LEU A 272 -13.62 7.00 10.17
CA LEU A 272 -14.76 7.91 10.32
C LEU A 272 -15.86 7.62 9.30
N ALA A 273 -15.48 7.27 8.07
CA ALA A 273 -16.41 6.95 6.99
C ALA A 273 -15.73 6.06 5.95
N PHE A 274 -16.54 5.27 5.24
CA PHE A 274 -16.14 4.51 4.06
C PHE A 274 -17.24 4.62 3.00
N GLU A 275 -16.86 4.80 1.73
CA GLU A 275 -17.78 4.80 0.59
C GLU A 275 -17.09 4.34 -0.69
N ARG A 276 -17.87 3.95 -1.70
CA ARG A 276 -17.40 3.75 -3.07
C ARG A 276 -17.67 5.00 -3.91
N PHE A 277 -16.88 5.20 -4.97
CA PHE A 277 -17.08 6.26 -5.95
C PHE A 277 -16.80 5.76 -7.38
N GLY A 278 -16.97 6.61 -8.38
CA GLY A 278 -16.59 6.30 -9.76
C GLY A 278 -17.67 5.54 -10.56
N MET A 279 -18.82 5.25 -9.96
CA MET A 279 -19.94 4.61 -10.65
C MET A 279 -20.52 5.53 -11.74
N GLY A 280 -20.58 5.02 -12.96
CA GLY A 280 -21.15 5.71 -14.11
C GLY A 280 -20.32 6.90 -14.61
N VAL A 281 -19.03 6.96 -14.28
CA VAL A 281 -18.16 8.01 -14.80
C VAL A 281 -17.78 7.69 -16.25
N LEU A 282 -18.12 8.60 -17.16
CA LEU A 282 -17.98 8.41 -18.60
C LEU A 282 -16.87 9.28 -19.19
N VAL A 283 -16.31 8.83 -20.31
CA VAL A 283 -15.41 9.60 -21.16
C VAL A 283 -16.17 10.76 -21.81
N GLU A 284 -15.64 11.97 -21.67
CA GLU A 284 -16.26 13.19 -22.22
C GLU A 284 -15.94 13.43 -23.70
N ASP A 285 -14.80 12.92 -24.19
CA ASP A 285 -14.47 13.00 -25.61
C ASP A 285 -15.40 12.09 -26.43
N GLU A 286 -16.27 12.70 -27.25
CA GLU A 286 -17.32 11.99 -27.99
C GLU A 286 -16.75 10.94 -28.96
N GLY A 287 -15.59 11.19 -29.56
CA GLY A 287 -14.94 10.28 -30.49
C GLY A 287 -14.41 9.04 -29.79
N ALA A 288 -13.67 9.23 -28.69
CA ALA A 288 -13.19 8.15 -27.84
C ALA A 288 -14.35 7.38 -27.20
N ALA A 289 -15.36 8.08 -26.70
CA ALA A 289 -16.55 7.47 -26.13
C ALA A 289 -17.26 6.56 -27.14
N SER A 290 -17.43 7.03 -28.38
CA SER A 290 -18.02 6.23 -29.45
C SER A 290 -17.19 4.98 -29.77
N ARG A 291 -15.85 5.08 -29.79
CA ARG A 291 -14.95 3.93 -30.03
C ARG A 291 -15.00 2.90 -28.91
N LEU A 292 -15.09 3.34 -27.65
CA LEU A 292 -15.23 2.45 -26.50
C LEU A 292 -16.54 1.66 -26.52
N VAL A 293 -17.66 2.33 -26.86
CA VAL A 293 -18.97 1.69 -26.96
C VAL A 293 -19.05 0.75 -28.17
N TYR A 294 -18.47 1.13 -29.30
CA TYR A 294 -18.41 0.25 -30.48
C TYR A 294 -17.58 -1.02 -30.23
N GLY A 295 -16.69 -1.02 -29.26
CA GLY A 295 -15.96 -2.19 -28.81
C GLY A 295 -16.86 -3.20 -28.10
N ASP A 296 -16.81 -3.22 -26.77
CA ASP A 296 -17.54 -4.19 -25.93
C ASP A 296 -18.10 -3.54 -24.64
N LEU A 297 -18.25 -2.21 -24.65
CA LEU A 297 -18.80 -1.51 -23.50
C LEU A 297 -20.22 -1.02 -23.74
N GLU A 298 -21.09 -1.21 -22.76
CA GLU A 298 -22.45 -0.64 -22.79
C GLU A 298 -22.43 0.89 -22.71
N LYS A 299 -21.45 1.45 -21.99
CA LYS A 299 -21.20 2.88 -21.90
C LYS A 299 -19.69 3.13 -21.90
N ALA A 300 -19.29 4.32 -22.34
CA ALA A 300 -17.89 4.72 -22.37
C ALA A 300 -17.34 5.01 -20.96
N TRP A 301 -17.29 4.02 -20.08
CA TRP A 301 -16.74 4.17 -18.73
C TRP A 301 -15.24 4.48 -18.76
N VAL A 302 -14.80 5.28 -17.79
CA VAL A 302 -13.38 5.66 -17.69
C VAL A 302 -12.50 4.51 -17.18
N THR A 303 -13.05 3.52 -16.47
CA THR A 303 -12.40 2.30 -15.99
C THR A 303 -13.47 1.23 -15.69
N ASP A 304 -13.09 -0.04 -15.63
CA ASP A 304 -13.96 -1.13 -15.16
C ASP A 304 -14.08 -1.22 -13.63
N HIS A 305 -13.25 -0.48 -12.90
CA HIS A 305 -13.28 -0.42 -11.43
C HIS A 305 -14.08 0.77 -10.89
N LEU A 306 -14.71 0.56 -9.74
CA LEU A 306 -15.16 1.61 -8.84
C LEU A 306 -14.04 1.93 -7.86
N GLY A 307 -13.92 3.20 -7.49
CA GLY A 307 -12.97 3.62 -6.48
C GLY A 307 -13.52 3.40 -5.07
N VAL A 308 -12.63 3.34 -4.09
CA VAL A 308 -12.97 3.29 -2.67
C VAL A 308 -12.41 4.51 -1.95
N ARG A 309 -13.19 5.07 -1.03
CA ARG A 309 -12.84 6.23 -0.22
C ARG A 309 -13.03 5.93 1.26
N ALA A 310 -12.06 6.27 2.08
CA ALA A 310 -12.14 6.16 3.54
C ALA A 310 -11.66 7.45 4.20
N GLU A 311 -12.40 7.96 5.19
CA GLU A 311 -11.94 9.07 6.02
C GLU A 311 -11.38 8.55 7.34
N PHE A 312 -10.20 9.03 7.71
CA PHE A 312 -9.52 8.65 8.95
C PHE A 312 -9.21 9.87 9.79
N ARG A 313 -9.17 9.65 11.10
CA ARG A 313 -8.48 10.50 12.07
C ARG A 313 -7.38 9.69 12.71
N VAL A 314 -6.16 10.22 12.72
CA VAL A 314 -5.07 9.71 13.56
C VAL A 314 -4.98 10.56 14.82
N GLU A 315 -4.98 9.91 15.98
CA GLU A 315 -4.83 10.54 17.29
C GLU A 315 -3.45 10.21 17.87
N VAL A 316 -2.72 11.24 18.26
CA VAL A 316 -1.33 11.13 18.68
C VAL A 316 -1.27 11.38 20.19
N PRO A 317 -1.19 10.32 21.03
CA PRO A 317 -1.21 10.47 22.49
C PRO A 317 -0.04 11.31 23.01
N GLU A 318 -0.26 12.02 24.12
CA GLU A 318 0.79 12.74 24.86
C GLU A 318 1.83 11.73 25.38
N GLU A 319 3.11 12.04 25.19
CA GLU A 319 4.15 11.40 25.98
C GLU A 319 3.94 11.86 27.43
N LYS A 320 3.72 10.92 28.36
CA LYS A 320 3.87 11.25 29.77
C LYS A 320 5.34 11.55 30.00
N GLU A 321 5.68 12.81 30.21
CA GLU A 321 6.98 13.16 30.79
C GLU A 321 7.12 12.42 32.14
N GLY A 322 8.14 11.55 32.23
CA GLY A 322 8.57 10.98 33.50
C GLY A 322 8.12 9.54 33.76
N ALA A 323 8.93 8.57 33.31
CA ALA A 323 9.21 7.34 34.06
C ALA A 323 10.43 6.60 33.45
N ALA A 324 11.64 7.10 33.70
CA ALA A 324 12.86 6.30 33.86
C ALA A 324 14.08 7.20 34.19
N GLU A 325 14.11 7.78 35.39
CA GLU A 325 15.36 7.81 36.13
C GLU A 325 15.29 6.64 37.10
N VAL A 326 15.97 5.55 36.80
CA VAL A 326 16.40 4.61 37.83
C VAL A 326 17.91 4.76 37.92
N GLN A 327 18.32 5.24 39.08
CA GLN A 327 19.68 5.54 39.48
C GLN A 327 20.60 4.33 39.35
N ASP A 328 21.82 4.60 38.87
CA ASP A 328 22.99 3.78 39.11
C ASP A 328 23.23 3.58 40.62
N GLY A 329 23.58 2.35 40.99
CA GLY A 329 24.43 2.05 42.14
C GLY A 329 23.71 1.58 43.41
N GLU A 330 23.71 0.26 43.63
CA GLU A 330 24.46 -0.34 44.74
C GLU A 330 24.43 -1.87 44.66
N THR A 331 25.62 -2.47 44.55
CA THR A 331 25.87 -3.89 44.65
C THR A 331 25.76 -4.32 46.11
N PRO A 332 24.92 -5.30 46.50
CA PRO A 332 24.99 -5.87 47.84
C PRO A 332 26.05 -6.97 47.88
N ILE A 333 26.94 -6.81 48.84
CA ILE A 333 27.97 -7.75 49.27
C ILE A 333 27.33 -9.04 49.81
N VAL A 334 28.01 -10.14 49.55
CA VAL A 334 27.73 -11.52 49.96
C VAL A 334 27.67 -11.69 51.48
N GLU A 335 26.63 -12.36 51.99
CA GLU A 335 26.71 -13.13 53.24
C GLU A 335 26.34 -14.59 52.96
N GLU A 336 27.34 -15.47 52.93
CA GLU A 336 27.17 -16.91 53.06
C GLU A 336 27.03 -17.28 54.53
N THR A 337 26.11 -18.18 54.86
CA THR A 337 26.12 -18.92 56.13
C THR A 337 26.05 -20.43 55.90
N PRO A 338 26.60 -21.23 56.82
CA PRO A 338 27.19 -22.53 56.51
C PRO A 338 26.31 -23.71 56.96
N ALA A 339 25.93 -24.59 56.04
CA ALA A 339 25.66 -26.00 56.34
C ALA A 339 25.36 -26.79 55.05
N GLN A 340 26.32 -27.58 54.59
CA GLN A 340 26.22 -29.05 54.43
C GLN A 340 27.29 -29.54 53.46
N VAL A 341 28.38 -30.02 54.07
CA VAL A 341 29.41 -30.85 53.48
C VAL A 341 28.92 -32.31 53.47
N LYS A 342 29.40 -33.07 52.48
CA LYS A 342 29.32 -34.54 52.24
C LYS A 342 28.28 -34.90 51.19
N THR A 343 28.59 -35.56 50.08
CA THR A 343 29.63 -36.59 49.84
C THR A 343 30.15 -36.53 48.40
N ARG A 344 31.47 -36.75 48.29
CA ARG A 344 32.22 -37.12 47.09
C ARG A 344 32.23 -38.66 46.99
N GLU A 345 32.66 -39.20 45.85
CA GLU A 345 32.78 -40.64 45.48
C GLU A 345 31.48 -41.19 44.89
N GLU A 346 31.42 -41.96 43.80
CA GLU A 346 32.36 -42.67 42.93
C GLU A 346 31.49 -43.16 41.74
N GLY A 347 32.07 -43.50 40.57
CA GLY A 347 31.31 -44.26 39.57
C GLY A 347 31.71 -44.06 38.12
N SER A 348 32.70 -44.83 37.69
CA SER A 348 33.15 -45.05 36.33
C SER A 348 32.23 -45.97 35.50
N GLU A 349 32.49 -46.02 34.18
CA GLU A 349 32.14 -47.09 33.21
C GLU A 349 30.71 -47.06 32.62
N THR A 350 30.39 -47.38 31.35
CA THR A 350 31.12 -47.84 30.13
C THR A 350 30.17 -47.70 28.90
N LYS A 351 30.77 -47.73 27.68
CA LYS A 351 30.32 -48.33 26.37
C LYS A 351 28.93 -48.99 26.30
N ALA A 352 28.18 -49.11 25.19
CA ALA A 352 28.31 -48.95 23.73
C ALA A 352 26.84 -48.96 23.17
N GLU A 353 26.49 -48.60 21.93
CA GLU A 353 26.62 -49.41 20.70
C GLU A 353 26.18 -48.62 19.44
N LYS A 354 26.69 -49.10 18.30
CA LYS A 354 26.56 -48.67 16.90
C LYS A 354 25.22 -49.13 16.27
N SER A 355 24.52 -48.28 15.50
CA SER A 355 24.34 -48.31 14.01
C SER A 355 23.32 -49.35 13.47
N PRO A 356 22.90 -49.39 12.17
CA PRO A 356 23.02 -48.42 11.06
C PRO A 356 21.72 -48.20 10.21
N ASP A 357 21.88 -47.33 9.19
CA ASP A 357 21.34 -47.37 7.81
C ASP A 357 19.85 -47.20 7.51
N THR A 358 19.54 -46.22 6.65
CA THR A 358 19.18 -46.49 5.24
C THR A 358 19.19 -45.23 4.36
N GLN A 359 19.78 -45.38 3.17
CA GLN A 359 19.91 -44.41 2.08
C GLN A 359 18.70 -44.45 1.12
N GLU A 360 18.70 -43.45 0.20
CA GLU A 360 18.15 -43.40 -1.18
C GLU A 360 16.88 -42.56 -1.43
N PRO A 361 16.63 -42.07 -2.67
CA PRO A 361 17.57 -41.37 -3.56
C PRO A 361 16.93 -40.13 -4.27
N ALA A 362 17.75 -39.39 -5.01
CA ALA A 362 17.37 -38.26 -5.87
C ALA A 362 16.70 -38.69 -7.19
N PRO A 363 15.90 -37.83 -7.85
CA PRO A 363 15.48 -38.05 -9.22
C PRO A 363 16.34 -37.28 -10.25
N SER A 364 16.57 -37.99 -11.34
CA SER A 364 17.27 -37.67 -12.57
C SER A 364 16.56 -36.66 -13.45
N THR A 365 17.37 -35.92 -14.21
CA THR A 365 17.03 -35.17 -15.42
C THR A 365 16.82 -36.10 -16.63
N SER A 366 15.84 -35.81 -17.49
CA SER A 366 15.98 -35.90 -18.96
C SER A 366 14.77 -35.33 -19.71
N SER A 367 15.11 -34.64 -20.80
CA SER A 367 14.38 -34.40 -22.07
C SER A 367 13.20 -33.44 -22.13
#